data_AF-A0A1V6SHI7-F1
#
_entry.id   AF-A0A1V6SHI7-F1
#
_cell.length_a   1.000
_cell.length_b   1.000
_cell.length_c   1.000
_cell.angle_alpha   90.00
_cell.angle_beta   90.00
_cell.angle_gamma   90.00
#
_symmetry.space_group_name_H-M   'P 1'
#
loop_
_entity.id
_entity.type
_entity.pdbx_description
1 polymer ?
#
loop_
_entity_poly.entity_id
_entity_poly.type
_entity_poly.pdbx_seq_one_letter_code
_entity_poly.pdbx_strand_id
1 'polypeptide(L)'
;MPTPSNNSIAAAIARTTCPPEPERISAWRESSDTVSNNYPLDSPSPEIPIAPSMPSQSDGGSTPEPMKAEGKPTGVEEDDPVRATSPAESTCPRSQSPAATPGSSLLNWEFSNVRLLPNHTSFLRSGSKFAGTQQSDRQVYNVDVEIKHVDMAESYLCGYLRIQGLTEDHPTLTTFFEGEIIGTKHTFQTRNEEWGASEKTDLHHWSRFPAWRPLAKQAKRADFTYRNFAQREHIFMRWKESFLVPDHRVRTISGASFEGFYYICFNQIEGTVSGVYFHAKSERFQQLELKHVEDRGCAPAVEFR
;
A
#
# COMPACT_ATOMS: atom_id res chain seq x y z
N MET A 1 50.62 -41.61 -18.80
CA MET A 1 49.50 -41.14 -17.96
C MET A 1 50.04 -40.16 -16.93
N PRO A 2 49.87 -38.85 -17.17
CA PRO A 2 49.70 -37.88 -16.08
C PRO A 2 48.41 -37.06 -16.25
N THR A 3 47.83 -36.69 -15.12
CA THR A 3 46.64 -35.83 -14.93
C THR A 3 46.88 -34.38 -15.38
N PRO A 4 45.87 -33.66 -15.92
CA PRO A 4 45.88 -32.21 -15.95
C PRO A 4 45.04 -31.63 -14.81
N SER A 5 45.69 -30.70 -14.11
CA SER A 5 45.20 -29.88 -13.02
C SER A 5 44.28 -28.74 -13.50
N ASN A 6 43.23 -28.49 -12.72
CA ASN A 6 42.35 -27.33 -12.75
C ASN A 6 43.14 -26.02 -12.68
N ASN A 7 42.91 -25.10 -13.62
CA ASN A 7 43.00 -23.64 -13.41
C ASN A 7 42.49 -22.89 -14.65
N SER A 8 41.17 -22.65 -14.72
CA SER A 8 40.61 -21.63 -15.62
C SER A 8 39.18 -21.22 -15.22
N ILE A 9 38.97 -20.80 -13.97
CA ILE A 9 37.72 -20.12 -13.56
C ILE A 9 38.04 -18.98 -12.58
N ALA A 10 38.96 -18.09 -12.95
CA ALA A 10 39.28 -16.91 -12.13
C ALA A 10 39.37 -15.59 -12.95
N ALA A 11 39.06 -15.60 -14.24
CA ALA A 11 39.25 -14.42 -15.11
C ALA A 11 37.94 -13.81 -15.66
N ALA A 12 36.77 -14.23 -15.19
CA ALA A 12 35.47 -13.80 -15.73
C ALA A 12 34.63 -12.89 -14.80
N ILE A 13 35.17 -12.42 -13.67
CA ILE A 13 34.46 -11.57 -12.71
C ILE A 13 35.17 -10.22 -12.55
N ALA A 14 35.25 -9.44 -13.62
CA ALA A 14 35.79 -8.08 -13.53
C ALA A 14 35.32 -7.17 -14.67
N ARG A 15 34.00 -7.04 -14.89
CA ARG A 15 33.43 -5.93 -15.66
C ARG A 15 32.06 -5.53 -15.10
N THR A 16 32.07 -4.75 -14.03
CA THR A 16 30.93 -3.95 -13.60
C THR A 16 31.37 -2.49 -13.56
N THR A 17 30.81 -1.70 -14.48
CA THR A 17 30.94 -0.25 -14.52
C THR A 17 29.98 0.37 -13.49
N CYS A 18 30.51 0.79 -12.35
CA CYS A 18 29.86 1.73 -11.43
C CYS A 18 30.87 2.83 -11.05
N PRO A 19 30.45 4.11 -10.99
CA PRO A 19 31.31 5.21 -10.56
C PRO A 19 31.59 5.14 -9.03
N PRO A 20 32.76 5.62 -8.56
CA PRO A 20 33.16 5.48 -7.16
C PRO A 20 32.39 6.44 -6.23
N GLU A 21 31.99 5.93 -5.06
CA GLU A 21 31.35 6.69 -3.97
C GLU A 21 32.43 7.38 -3.11
N PRO A 22 32.28 8.66 -2.73
CA PRO A 22 33.24 9.35 -1.88
C PRO A 22 33.15 8.88 -0.42
N GLU A 23 34.31 8.60 0.16
CA GLU A 23 34.52 8.10 1.52
C GLU A 23 33.79 8.93 2.59
N ARG A 24 32.88 8.30 3.33
CA ARG A 24 32.25 8.87 4.52
C ARG A 24 33.21 8.72 5.70
N ILE A 25 33.77 9.86 6.10
CA ILE A 25 34.56 10.10 7.31
C ILE A 25 33.85 9.52 8.55
N SER A 26 34.51 8.58 9.23
CA SER A 26 34.14 8.04 10.54
C SER A 26 34.86 8.83 11.64
N ALA A 27 34.16 9.80 12.26
CA ALA A 27 34.71 10.50 13.41
C ALA A 27 33.63 11.19 14.28
N TRP A 28 32.88 10.45 15.10
CA TRP A 28 32.28 11.00 16.32
C TRP A 28 32.18 9.94 17.43
N ARG A 29 33.26 9.90 18.24
CA ARG A 29 33.28 9.94 19.71
C ARG A 29 32.34 8.96 20.45
N GLU A 30 32.91 7.82 20.88
CA GLU A 30 32.39 7.05 22.01
C GLU A 30 33.35 7.27 23.20
N SER A 31 32.83 7.93 24.23
CA SER A 31 33.56 8.19 25.48
C SER A 31 33.23 7.06 26.44
N SER A 32 34.27 6.52 27.05
CA SER A 32 34.21 5.52 28.11
C SER A 32 33.44 6.05 29.32
N ASP A 33 32.63 5.20 29.94
CA ASP A 33 32.55 5.14 31.39
C ASP A 33 32.17 3.75 31.88
N THR A 34 32.91 3.32 32.88
CA THR A 34 32.91 2.01 33.52
C THR A 34 32.25 2.18 34.88
N VAL A 35 31.17 1.46 35.19
CA VAL A 35 30.80 1.17 36.59
C VAL A 35 30.14 -0.21 36.67
N SER A 36 30.79 -1.10 37.42
CA SER A 36 30.23 -2.35 37.95
C SER A 36 29.61 -2.08 39.33
N ASN A 37 28.46 -2.68 39.64
CA ASN A 37 28.28 -3.50 40.85
C ASN A 37 26.89 -4.15 40.97
N ASN A 38 26.92 -5.30 41.62
CA ASN A 38 25.85 -6.27 41.83
C ASN A 38 24.94 -5.97 43.05
N TYR A 39 23.77 -6.63 43.01
CA TYR A 39 23.00 -7.32 44.08
C TYR A 39 21.71 -6.68 44.66
N PRO A 40 20.75 -7.52 45.13
CA PRO A 40 19.30 -7.31 45.01
C PRO A 40 18.55 -7.29 46.37
N LEU A 41 17.28 -6.83 46.41
CA LEU A 41 16.29 -7.27 47.41
C LEU A 41 14.85 -6.78 47.11
N ASP A 42 13.94 -7.76 47.01
CA ASP A 42 12.59 -7.92 47.59
C ASP A 42 11.56 -6.75 47.75
N SER A 43 10.31 -7.14 47.41
CA SER A 43 8.92 -6.59 47.48
C SER A 43 8.47 -5.74 48.71
N PRO A 44 7.18 -5.29 48.86
CA PRO A 44 5.95 -5.37 48.02
C PRO A 44 5.14 -4.03 47.86
N SER A 45 4.03 -4.13 47.12
CA SER A 45 2.95 -3.16 46.83
C SER A 45 2.27 -2.47 48.03
N PRO A 46 1.43 -1.45 47.76
CA PRO A 46 0.07 -1.46 48.32
C PRO A 46 -1.05 -1.07 47.32
N GLU A 47 -2.27 -1.28 47.81
CA GLU A 47 -3.56 -1.44 47.15
C GLU A 47 -4.30 -0.14 46.71
N ILE A 48 -5.14 -0.34 45.68
CA ILE A 48 -6.45 0.23 45.27
C ILE A 48 -7.16 1.24 46.21
N PRO A 49 -7.98 2.16 45.64
CA PRO A 49 -9.44 2.02 45.82
C PRO A 49 -10.30 2.19 44.55
N ILE A 50 -11.46 1.54 44.58
CA ILE A 50 -12.52 1.38 43.58
C ILE A 50 -13.64 2.45 43.75
N ALA A 51 -14.33 2.77 42.64
CA ALA A 51 -15.73 3.26 42.47
C ALA A 51 -16.05 4.76 42.73
N PRO A 52 -17.14 5.34 42.15
CA PRO A 52 -18.36 4.66 41.68
C PRO A 52 -18.96 5.07 40.32
N SER A 53 -19.96 4.27 39.94
CA SER A 53 -20.82 4.34 38.76
C SER A 53 -22.15 5.08 39.03
N MET A 54 -22.82 5.51 37.94
CA MET A 54 -24.26 5.83 37.74
C MET A 54 -24.74 7.27 38.06
N PRO A 55 -25.84 7.80 37.43
CA PRO A 55 -26.91 7.08 36.72
C PRO A 55 -27.40 7.65 35.36
N SER A 56 -28.16 6.80 34.69
CA SER A 56 -29.16 7.05 33.64
C SER A 56 -30.31 7.97 34.10
N GLN A 57 -30.77 8.87 33.23
CA GLN A 57 -32.15 9.37 33.21
C GLN A 57 -32.65 9.59 31.78
N SER A 58 -33.88 9.10 31.58
CA SER A 58 -34.85 9.32 30.52
C SER A 58 -35.51 10.69 30.64
N ASP A 59 -35.85 11.35 29.52
CA ASP A 59 -37.24 11.66 29.11
C ASP A 59 -37.34 12.62 27.92
N GLY A 60 -38.41 12.42 27.13
CA GLY A 60 -39.11 13.42 26.29
C GLY A 60 -38.39 13.84 25.00
N GLY A 61 -38.89 13.60 23.79
CA GLY A 61 -40.27 13.73 23.33
C GLY A 61 -40.47 15.10 22.67
N SER A 62 -40.65 15.12 21.33
CA SER A 62 -41.40 16.10 20.49
C SER A 62 -40.66 16.55 19.23
N THR A 63 -41.05 15.92 18.12
CA THR A 63 -41.20 16.51 16.77
C THR A 63 -42.09 17.78 16.85
N PRO A 64 -41.94 18.77 15.94
CA PRO A 64 -42.66 18.71 14.65
C PRO A 64 -41.97 19.40 13.43
N GLU A 65 -42.05 18.75 12.27
CA GLU A 65 -42.36 19.41 10.97
C GLU A 65 -43.89 19.20 10.73
N PRO A 66 -44.61 19.90 9.81
CA PRO A 66 -44.14 20.50 8.54
C PRO A 66 -44.81 21.85 8.15
N MET A 67 -44.27 22.60 7.18
CA MET A 67 -45.09 23.44 6.30
C MET A 67 -44.53 23.51 4.86
N LYS A 68 -45.37 23.05 3.95
CA LYS A 68 -45.37 23.19 2.49
C LYS A 68 -45.77 24.63 2.11
N ALA A 69 -45.18 25.20 1.07
CA ALA A 69 -45.83 26.22 0.26
C ALA A 69 -45.33 26.15 -1.19
N GLU A 70 -46.24 25.76 -2.09
CA GLU A 70 -46.13 25.90 -3.54
C GLU A 70 -46.46 27.35 -3.95
N GLY A 71 -45.85 27.80 -5.05
CA GLY A 71 -46.20 29.05 -5.72
C GLY A 71 -45.61 29.11 -7.13
N LYS A 72 -46.44 28.77 -8.13
CA LYS A 72 -46.24 28.98 -9.58
C LYS A 72 -46.83 30.34 -9.97
N PRO A 73 -46.29 31.05 -10.98
CA PRO A 73 -46.98 31.24 -12.28
C PRO A 73 -46.01 31.02 -13.47
N THR A 74 -46.36 30.31 -14.56
CA THR A 74 -46.87 30.83 -15.86
C THR A 74 -46.17 32.11 -16.31
N GLY A 75 -45.52 32.27 -17.47
CA GLY A 75 -45.53 31.65 -18.80
C GLY A 75 -45.20 32.77 -19.81
N VAL A 76 -44.94 32.41 -21.09
CA VAL A 76 -44.88 33.26 -22.31
C VAL A 76 -43.46 33.57 -22.87
N GLU A 77 -43.14 32.81 -23.94
CA GLU A 77 -42.63 33.16 -25.30
C GLU A 77 -41.34 34.00 -25.48
N GLU A 78 -40.30 33.40 -26.11
CA GLU A 78 -39.88 33.52 -27.54
C GLU A 78 -39.16 34.83 -27.88
N ASP A 79 -37.86 34.77 -28.16
CA ASP A 79 -37.31 35.09 -29.49
C ASP A 79 -35.77 34.91 -29.51
N ASP A 80 -35.32 34.04 -30.42
CA ASP A 80 -33.96 34.02 -30.99
C ASP A 80 -33.82 35.24 -31.93
N PRO A 81 -32.62 35.82 -32.12
CA PRO A 81 -32.16 35.86 -33.52
C PRO A 81 -30.63 35.82 -33.74
N VAL A 82 -30.27 35.08 -34.80
CA VAL A 82 -29.16 35.24 -35.79
C VAL A 82 -27.68 35.20 -35.37
N ARG A 83 -27.04 34.08 -35.74
CA ARG A 83 -25.93 33.93 -36.72
C ARG A 83 -25.25 35.22 -37.22
N ALA A 84 -23.94 35.34 -36.98
CA ALA A 84 -22.97 36.10 -37.78
C ALA A 84 -21.63 35.34 -37.79
N THR A 85 -21.34 34.53 -38.82
CA THR A 85 -20.47 34.84 -39.99
C THR A 85 -19.09 35.41 -39.64
N SER A 86 -18.08 34.56 -39.83
CA SER A 86 -16.66 34.86 -39.95
C SER A 86 -16.37 35.90 -41.04
N PRO A 87 -15.31 36.73 -40.91
CA PRO A 87 -14.69 37.39 -42.03
C PRO A 87 -13.49 36.57 -42.57
N ALA A 88 -13.41 36.57 -43.89
CA ALA A 88 -12.45 35.87 -44.72
C ALA A 88 -11.09 36.59 -44.82
N GLU A 89 -10.08 35.76 -45.14
CA GLU A 89 -8.97 35.96 -46.09
C GLU A 89 -8.16 37.27 -46.07
N SER A 90 -6.87 37.12 -45.77
CA SER A 90 -5.81 38.01 -46.23
C SER A 90 -4.77 37.19 -46.99
N THR A 91 -4.51 37.63 -48.22
CA THR A 91 -3.72 36.95 -49.25
C THR A 91 -2.28 37.48 -49.29
N CYS A 92 -1.36 36.62 -49.77
CA CYS A 92 -0.08 36.87 -50.46
C CYS A 92 1.21 36.57 -49.65
N PRO A 93 2.32 36.14 -50.30
CA PRO A 93 2.44 35.14 -51.38
C PRO A 93 3.51 34.06 -51.10
N ARG A 94 3.44 33.03 -51.95
CA ARG A 94 4.27 31.82 -52.05
C ARG A 94 5.72 32.11 -52.46
N SER A 95 6.68 31.71 -51.63
CA SER A 95 8.09 31.49 -52.02
C SER A 95 8.44 30.00 -51.88
N GLN A 96 8.62 29.33 -53.03
CA GLN A 96 9.09 27.94 -53.12
C GLN A 96 10.61 27.93 -53.19
N SER A 97 11.25 26.99 -52.48
CA SER A 97 12.51 26.28 -52.82
C SER A 97 12.85 25.27 -51.69
N PRO A 98 13.65 24.23 -51.91
CA PRO A 98 13.23 22.92 -52.37
C PRO A 98 13.39 21.81 -51.29
N ALA A 99 12.92 20.62 -51.65
CA ALA A 99 12.93 19.40 -50.84
C ALA A 99 14.29 19.06 -50.20
N ALA A 100 14.24 18.73 -48.91
CA ALA A 100 15.25 17.93 -48.24
C ALA A 100 14.54 16.74 -47.57
N THR A 101 14.81 15.55 -48.06
CA THR A 101 14.48 14.28 -47.40
C THR A 101 15.51 14.05 -46.30
N PRO A 102 15.14 13.86 -45.02
CA PRO A 102 15.96 13.12 -44.10
C PRO A 102 15.46 11.68 -44.10
N GLY A 103 16.30 10.80 -44.62
CA GLY A 103 16.12 9.38 -44.42
C GLY A 103 16.19 8.99 -42.94
N SER A 104 15.74 7.76 -42.71
CA SER A 104 15.92 6.98 -41.48
C SER A 104 15.07 7.40 -40.27
N SER A 105 14.00 6.65 -40.05
CA SER A 105 13.81 6.10 -38.71
C SER A 105 13.30 4.66 -38.84
N LEU A 106 14.21 3.69 -38.68
CA LEU A 106 13.87 2.31 -38.36
C LEU A 106 13.50 2.17 -36.87
N LEU A 107 12.82 3.17 -36.32
CA LEU A 107 12.27 3.19 -34.96
C LEU A 107 10.97 3.99 -35.01
N ASN A 108 10.00 3.55 -35.82
CA ASN A 108 8.60 3.94 -35.60
C ASN A 108 8.10 3.14 -34.40
N TRP A 109 8.67 3.40 -33.23
CA TRP A 109 8.02 3.03 -31.98
C TRP A 109 6.86 3.99 -31.90
N GLU A 110 5.66 3.52 -32.26
CA GLU A 110 4.42 4.28 -32.06
C GLU A 110 4.25 4.41 -30.54
N PHE A 111 4.89 5.42 -29.97
CA PHE A 111 4.67 5.78 -28.59
C PHE A 111 3.20 6.16 -28.46
N SER A 112 2.51 5.51 -27.54
CA SER A 112 1.14 5.89 -27.24
C SER A 112 1.14 7.35 -26.81
N ASN A 113 0.51 8.22 -27.59
CA ASN A 113 0.25 9.62 -27.20
C ASN A 113 -0.77 9.71 -26.04
N VAL A 114 -1.22 8.57 -25.51
CA VAL A 114 -2.08 8.50 -24.34
C VAL A 114 -1.27 8.86 -23.11
N ARG A 115 -1.55 10.04 -22.57
CA ARG A 115 -1.05 10.46 -21.27
C ARG A 115 -1.65 9.57 -20.19
N LEU A 116 -0.86 8.68 -19.62
CA LEU A 116 -1.25 7.93 -18.43
C LEU A 116 -1.34 8.91 -17.25
N LEU A 117 -2.57 9.17 -16.79
CA LEU A 117 -2.76 9.92 -15.56
C LEU A 117 -2.43 9.01 -14.38
N PRO A 118 -1.68 9.49 -13.38
CA PRO A 118 -1.40 8.69 -12.21
C PRO A 118 -2.71 8.33 -11.50
N ASN A 119 -3.06 7.05 -11.49
CA ASN A 119 -4.23 6.51 -10.79
C ASN A 119 -3.79 5.97 -9.43
N HIS A 120 -3.25 6.83 -8.60
CA HIS A 120 -2.72 6.51 -7.27
C HIS A 120 -2.95 7.69 -6.33
N THR A 121 -2.73 7.47 -5.04
CA THR A 121 -3.07 8.46 -4.00
C THR A 121 -1.78 9.02 -3.40
N SER A 122 -1.86 10.05 -2.55
CA SER A 122 -0.67 10.72 -2.01
C SER A 122 0.31 9.73 -1.38
N PHE A 123 -0.21 8.77 -0.59
CA PHE A 123 0.62 7.80 0.12
C PHE A 123 0.59 6.39 -0.48
N LEU A 124 -0.45 6.01 -1.25
CA LEU A 124 -0.51 4.71 -1.92
C LEU A 124 -0.09 4.85 -3.36
N ARG A 125 1.23 4.92 -3.60
CA ARG A 125 1.83 5.06 -4.92
C ARG A 125 3.13 4.27 -5.03
N SER A 126 3.60 4.07 -6.27
CA SER A 126 4.88 3.42 -6.52
C SER A 126 6.03 4.16 -5.84
N GLY A 127 6.88 3.43 -5.14
CA GLY A 127 8.01 3.95 -4.37
C GLY A 127 7.69 4.36 -2.93
N SER A 128 6.41 4.38 -2.53
CA SER A 128 6.04 4.71 -1.15
C SER A 128 6.60 3.67 -0.17
N LYS A 129 7.13 4.17 0.94
CA LYS A 129 7.72 3.37 2.01
C LYS A 129 6.93 3.54 3.28
N PHE A 130 6.79 2.44 4.01
CA PHE A 130 6.11 2.40 5.29
C PHE A 130 6.99 1.66 6.29
N ALA A 131 7.01 2.12 7.53
CA ALA A 131 7.76 1.49 8.61
C ALA A 131 6.88 1.37 9.86
N GLY A 132 7.10 0.32 10.62
CA GLY A 132 6.39 0.08 11.87
C GLY A 132 6.64 -1.32 12.40
N THR A 133 5.60 -1.98 12.89
CA THR A 133 5.75 -3.22 13.65
C THR A 133 4.72 -4.27 13.29
N GLN A 134 5.13 -5.54 13.39
CA GLN A 134 4.24 -6.69 13.51
C GLN A 134 4.31 -7.24 14.92
N GLN A 135 3.17 -7.34 15.59
CA GLN A 135 3.06 -7.76 16.97
C GLN A 135 2.24 -9.05 17.08
N SER A 136 2.83 -10.08 17.70
CA SER A 136 2.12 -11.24 18.25
C SER A 136 1.86 -11.02 19.74
N ASP A 137 1.23 -11.99 20.42
CA ASP A 137 1.01 -11.93 21.88
C ASP A 137 2.34 -11.91 22.66
N ARG A 138 3.43 -12.39 22.05
CA ARG A 138 4.71 -12.62 22.74
C ARG A 138 5.85 -11.73 22.23
N GLN A 139 5.81 -11.33 20.97
CA GLN A 139 6.95 -10.69 20.30
C GLN A 139 6.49 -9.55 19.40
N VAL A 140 7.37 -8.56 19.25
CA VAL A 140 7.18 -7.42 18.36
C VAL A 140 8.37 -7.37 17.42
N TYR A 141 8.09 -7.34 16.13
CA TYR A 141 9.09 -7.31 15.06
C TYR A 141 9.01 -5.98 14.33
N ASN A 142 10.16 -5.43 13.96
CA ASN A 142 10.20 -4.27 13.08
C ASN A 142 9.89 -4.71 11.65
N VAL A 143 9.02 -3.96 10.99
CA VAL A 143 8.58 -4.23 9.62
C VAL A 143 8.71 -2.97 8.78
N ASP A 144 9.31 -3.13 7.60
CA ASP A 144 9.34 -2.12 6.55
C ASP A 144 8.63 -2.65 5.31
N VAL A 145 7.85 -1.81 4.66
CA VAL A 145 7.15 -2.12 3.42
C VAL A 145 7.51 -1.10 2.36
N GLU A 146 7.80 -1.57 1.16
CA GLU A 146 8.01 -0.73 -0.01
C GLU A 146 7.02 -1.11 -1.11
N ILE A 147 6.16 -0.17 -1.48
CA ILE A 147 5.21 -0.34 -2.58
C ILE A 147 5.96 -0.16 -3.90
N LYS A 148 5.90 -1.15 -4.79
CA LYS A 148 6.58 -1.11 -6.09
C LYS A 148 5.66 -0.69 -7.21
N HIS A 149 4.42 -1.14 -7.20
CA HIS A 149 3.44 -0.81 -8.22
C HIS A 149 2.03 -0.75 -7.63
N VAL A 150 1.21 0.16 -8.14
CA VAL A 150 -0.20 0.30 -7.80
C VAL A 150 -0.99 0.50 -9.08
N ASP A 151 -1.99 -0.34 -9.30
CA ASP A 151 -2.99 -0.21 -10.34
C ASP A 151 -4.39 -0.24 -9.73
N MET A 152 -4.96 0.93 -9.49
CA MET A 152 -6.29 1.06 -8.90
C MET A 152 -7.40 0.59 -9.86
N ALA A 153 -7.19 0.59 -11.18
CA ALA A 153 -8.18 0.09 -12.13
C ALA A 153 -8.23 -1.44 -12.13
N GLU A 154 -7.06 -2.07 -12.01
CA GLU A 154 -6.93 -3.51 -11.81
C GLU A 154 -7.18 -3.98 -10.37
N SER A 155 -7.38 -3.03 -9.44
CA SER A 155 -7.53 -3.33 -8.01
C SER A 155 -6.34 -4.15 -7.49
N TYR A 156 -5.15 -3.78 -7.94
CA TYR A 156 -3.90 -4.51 -7.73
C TYR A 156 -2.82 -3.59 -7.16
N LEU A 157 -1.94 -4.14 -6.33
CA LEU A 157 -0.64 -3.56 -6.02
C LEU A 157 0.37 -4.66 -5.75
N CYS A 158 1.66 -4.31 -5.73
CA CYS A 158 2.69 -5.21 -5.25
C CYS A 158 3.83 -4.46 -4.59
N GLY A 159 4.63 -5.18 -3.81
CA GLY A 159 5.71 -4.59 -3.05
C GLY A 159 6.61 -5.60 -2.36
N TYR A 160 7.50 -5.08 -1.54
CA TYR A 160 8.32 -5.87 -0.63
C TYR A 160 7.90 -5.64 0.81
N LEU A 161 7.83 -6.71 1.59
CA LEU A 161 7.68 -6.68 3.03
C LEU A 161 8.97 -7.22 3.65
N ARG A 162 9.59 -6.43 4.51
CA ARG A 162 10.82 -6.77 5.21
C ARG A 162 10.54 -6.84 6.70
N ILE A 163 10.79 -7.99 7.31
CA ILE A 163 10.64 -8.22 8.75
C ILE A 163 11.99 -8.56 9.38
N GLN A 164 12.24 -8.01 10.57
CA GLN A 164 13.51 -8.16 11.28
C GLN A 164 13.32 -8.93 12.59
N GLY A 165 14.25 -9.84 12.89
CA GLY A 165 14.28 -10.60 14.14
C GLY A 165 13.25 -11.73 14.25
N LEU A 166 12.68 -12.19 13.13
CA LEU A 166 11.69 -13.28 13.15
C LEU A 166 12.32 -14.64 13.46
N THR A 167 13.55 -14.88 12.98
CA THR A 167 14.30 -16.12 13.24
C THR A 167 15.76 -15.80 13.58
N GLU A 168 16.43 -16.70 14.30
CA GLU A 168 17.84 -16.52 14.68
C GLU A 168 18.78 -16.65 13.47
N ASP A 169 18.50 -17.63 12.60
CA ASP A 169 19.32 -17.92 11.40
C ASP A 169 19.18 -16.86 10.30
N HIS A 170 18.02 -16.21 10.23
CA HIS A 170 17.72 -15.19 9.23
C HIS A 170 17.24 -13.90 9.92
N PRO A 171 18.17 -13.04 10.37
CA PRO A 171 17.83 -11.85 11.15
C PRO A 171 16.99 -10.84 10.38
N THR A 172 16.95 -10.94 9.05
CA THR A 172 16.06 -10.14 8.20
C THR A 172 15.53 -11.01 7.07
N LEU A 173 14.21 -11.05 6.93
CA LEU A 173 13.51 -11.72 5.86
C LEU A 173 12.82 -10.66 5.00
N THR A 174 12.94 -10.79 3.68
CA THR A 174 12.24 -9.92 2.73
C THR A 174 11.45 -10.79 1.77
N THR A 175 10.16 -10.53 1.66
CA THR A 175 9.24 -11.22 0.76
C THR A 175 8.67 -10.26 -0.26
N PHE A 176 8.42 -10.77 -1.46
CA PHE A 176 7.56 -10.11 -2.42
C PHE A 176 6.10 -10.44 -2.10
N PHE A 177 5.23 -9.43 -2.14
CA PHE A 177 3.80 -9.63 -1.97
C PHE A 177 3.01 -9.00 -3.11
N GLU A 178 1.86 -9.59 -3.38
CA GLU A 178 0.81 -9.04 -4.22
C GLU A 178 -0.40 -8.65 -3.35
N GLY A 179 -1.07 -7.58 -3.73
CA GLY A 179 -2.18 -7.01 -3.01
C GLY A 179 -3.44 -6.96 -3.86
N GLU A 180 -4.54 -7.50 -3.33
CA GLU A 180 -5.88 -7.29 -3.86
C GLU A 180 -6.52 -6.10 -3.17
N ILE A 181 -6.99 -5.11 -3.93
CA ILE A 181 -7.75 -3.98 -3.39
C ILE A 181 -9.23 -4.34 -3.38
N ILE A 182 -9.87 -4.18 -2.22
CA ILE A 182 -11.31 -4.45 -2.07
C ILE A 182 -12.09 -3.37 -2.81
N GLY A 183 -12.92 -3.81 -3.76
CA GLY A 183 -13.59 -2.93 -4.70
C GLY A 183 -14.63 -3.66 -5.53
N THR A 184 -14.60 -3.41 -6.84
CA THR A 184 -15.48 -4.05 -7.83
C THR A 184 -14.98 -5.40 -8.30
N LYS A 185 -13.67 -5.62 -8.31
CA LYS A 185 -13.04 -6.88 -8.72
C LYS A 185 -12.94 -7.87 -7.56
N HIS A 186 -12.55 -7.38 -6.38
CA HIS A 186 -12.39 -8.20 -5.18
C HIS A 186 -13.37 -7.75 -4.09
N THR A 187 -14.20 -8.65 -3.58
CA THR A 187 -15.14 -8.36 -2.50
C THR A 187 -14.50 -8.62 -1.13
N PHE A 188 -15.21 -8.28 -0.04
CA PHE A 188 -14.75 -8.57 1.32
C PHE A 188 -14.63 -10.07 1.63
N GLN A 189 -15.39 -10.91 0.92
CA GLN A 189 -15.24 -12.36 0.98
C GLN A 189 -14.00 -12.78 0.18
N THR A 190 -13.11 -13.51 0.82
CA THR A 190 -11.92 -14.07 0.19
C THR A 190 -12.34 -15.23 -0.70
N ARG A 191 -12.03 -15.13 -2.01
CA ARG A 191 -12.43 -16.12 -3.03
C ARG A 191 -11.37 -17.18 -3.30
N ASN A 192 -10.13 -16.95 -2.90
CA ASN A 192 -9.05 -17.89 -3.11
C ASN A 192 -9.11 -19.00 -2.05
N GLU A 193 -9.52 -20.20 -2.45
CA GLU A 193 -9.68 -21.35 -1.56
C GLU A 193 -8.36 -21.80 -0.92
N GLU A 194 -7.23 -21.59 -1.61
CA GLU A 194 -5.90 -21.96 -1.10
C GLU A 194 -5.48 -21.14 0.12
N TRP A 195 -6.08 -19.97 0.32
CA TRP A 195 -5.80 -19.10 1.46
C TRP A 195 -6.52 -19.56 2.74
N GLY A 196 -7.48 -20.49 2.62
CA GLY A 196 -8.15 -21.13 3.75
C GLY A 196 -9.07 -20.22 4.58
N ALA A 197 -9.39 -19.01 4.09
CA ALA A 197 -10.29 -18.07 4.76
C ALA A 197 -11.75 -18.38 4.40
N SER A 198 -12.56 -18.66 5.42
CA SER A 198 -14.03 -18.78 5.27
C SER A 198 -14.72 -17.43 5.44
N GLU A 199 -15.98 -17.31 5.00
CA GLU A 199 -16.78 -16.09 5.21
C GLU A 199 -16.84 -15.65 6.69
N LYS A 200 -16.96 -16.62 7.60
CA LYS A 200 -16.91 -16.36 9.06
C LYS A 200 -15.56 -15.78 9.48
N THR A 201 -14.47 -16.28 8.90
CA THR A 201 -13.11 -15.81 9.15
C THR A 201 -12.93 -14.39 8.63
N ASP A 202 -13.38 -14.12 7.41
CA ASP A 202 -13.35 -12.78 6.81
C ASP A 202 -14.10 -11.77 7.68
N LEU A 203 -15.36 -12.06 8.04
CA LEU A 203 -16.15 -11.17 8.90
C LEU A 203 -15.45 -10.89 10.23
N HIS A 204 -14.80 -11.90 10.81
CA HIS A 204 -14.10 -11.75 12.08
C HIS A 204 -12.87 -10.85 11.95
N HIS A 205 -12.05 -11.02 10.92
CA HIS A 205 -10.86 -10.18 10.69
C HIS A 205 -11.25 -8.77 10.28
N TRP A 206 -12.18 -8.60 9.34
CA TRP A 206 -12.64 -7.27 8.93
C TRP A 206 -13.26 -6.47 10.08
N SER A 207 -13.96 -7.14 11.02
CA SER A 207 -14.55 -6.47 12.19
C SER A 207 -13.54 -5.83 13.15
N ARG A 208 -12.26 -6.19 13.04
CA ARG A 208 -11.17 -5.58 13.82
C ARG A 208 -10.90 -4.14 13.39
N PHE A 209 -11.15 -3.79 12.14
CA PHE A 209 -10.97 -2.43 11.65
C PHE A 209 -12.18 -1.57 12.01
N PRO A 210 -12.03 -0.49 12.81
CA PRO A 210 -13.13 0.41 13.13
C PRO A 210 -13.82 0.97 11.88
N ALA A 211 -13.03 1.31 10.86
CA ALA A 211 -13.48 1.79 9.56
C ALA A 211 -14.41 0.83 8.81
N TRP A 212 -14.33 -0.47 9.08
CA TRP A 212 -15.17 -1.47 8.42
C TRP A 212 -16.54 -1.65 9.11
N ARG A 213 -16.65 -1.32 10.41
CA ARG A 213 -17.88 -1.54 11.19
C ARG A 213 -19.14 -0.91 10.57
N PRO A 214 -19.10 0.31 10.00
CA PRO A 214 -20.26 0.89 9.30
C PRO A 214 -20.69 0.08 8.07
N LEU A 215 -19.75 -0.64 7.44
CA LEU A 215 -19.98 -1.45 6.23
C LEU A 215 -20.49 -2.86 6.55
N ALA A 216 -20.35 -3.32 7.80
CA ALA A 216 -20.56 -4.72 8.19
C ALA A 216 -21.93 -5.30 7.79
N LYS A 217 -23.00 -4.50 7.84
CA LYS A 217 -24.35 -4.95 7.43
C LYS A 217 -24.45 -5.16 5.92
N GLN A 218 -23.84 -4.27 5.15
CA GLN A 218 -23.88 -4.32 3.69
C GLN A 218 -22.92 -5.38 3.16
N ALA A 219 -21.74 -5.52 3.77
CA ALA A 219 -20.70 -6.48 3.38
C ALA A 219 -21.13 -7.95 3.47
N LYS A 220 -22.18 -8.28 4.23
CA LYS A 220 -22.78 -9.62 4.31
C LYS A 220 -23.68 -9.96 3.12
N ARG A 221 -24.07 -8.97 2.31
CA ARG A 221 -24.92 -9.22 1.15
C ARG A 221 -24.07 -9.71 -0.02
N ALA A 222 -24.54 -10.74 -0.72
CA ALA A 222 -23.84 -11.31 -1.88
C ALA A 222 -23.68 -10.31 -3.05
N ASP A 223 -24.58 -9.32 -3.16
CA ASP A 223 -24.57 -8.27 -4.18
C ASP A 223 -23.71 -7.06 -3.79
N PHE A 224 -23.13 -7.05 -2.59
CA PHE A 224 -22.38 -5.90 -2.12
C PHE A 224 -21.04 -5.77 -2.80
N THR A 225 -20.76 -4.56 -3.26
CA THR A 225 -19.52 -4.20 -3.92
C THR A 225 -19.05 -2.87 -3.38
N TYR A 226 -17.78 -2.77 -3.00
CA TYR A 226 -17.23 -1.57 -2.41
C TYR A 226 -16.86 -0.55 -3.49
N ARG A 227 -17.89 0.13 -4.02
CA ARG A 227 -17.73 1.10 -5.13
C ARG A 227 -17.02 2.37 -4.67
N ASN A 228 -16.33 3.00 -5.64
CA ASN A 228 -15.57 4.24 -5.47
C ASN A 228 -14.57 4.18 -4.30
N PHE A 229 -13.97 3.00 -4.06
CA PHE A 229 -13.04 2.79 -2.95
C PHE A 229 -11.86 3.79 -2.96
N ALA A 230 -11.39 4.17 -4.14
CA ALA A 230 -10.31 5.15 -4.32
C ALA A 230 -10.63 6.54 -3.77
N GLN A 231 -11.90 6.92 -3.70
CA GLN A 231 -12.37 8.23 -3.23
C GLN A 231 -12.68 8.26 -1.73
N ARG A 232 -12.53 7.13 -1.03
CA ARG A 232 -12.87 7.01 0.39
C ARG A 232 -11.62 7.12 1.25
N GLU A 233 -11.74 7.62 2.46
CA GLU A 233 -10.61 7.72 3.40
C GLU A 233 -9.91 6.37 3.64
N HIS A 234 -10.67 5.27 3.69
CA HIS A 234 -10.13 3.94 3.94
C HIS A 234 -10.22 3.03 2.72
N ILE A 235 -9.06 2.51 2.33
CA ILE A 235 -8.92 1.45 1.32
C ILE A 235 -8.67 0.13 2.06
N PHE A 236 -9.51 -0.86 1.79
CA PHE A 236 -9.30 -2.21 2.31
C PHE A 236 -8.55 -3.03 1.27
N MET A 237 -7.64 -3.91 1.71
CA MET A 237 -6.83 -4.75 0.83
C MET A 237 -6.56 -6.12 1.47
N ARG A 238 -6.13 -7.09 0.67
CA ARG A 238 -5.49 -8.31 1.15
C ARG A 238 -4.09 -8.43 0.56
N TRP A 239 -3.07 -8.61 1.39
CA TRP A 239 -1.69 -8.78 0.92
C TRP A 239 -1.24 -10.23 1.08
N LYS A 240 -0.85 -10.86 -0.02
CA LYS A 240 -0.35 -12.23 -0.05
C LYS A 240 1.13 -12.22 -0.42
N GLU A 241 1.96 -12.67 0.51
CA GLU A 241 3.38 -12.93 0.26
C GLU A 241 3.54 -14.16 -0.65
N SER A 242 4.44 -14.07 -1.63
CA SER A 242 4.63 -15.10 -2.66
C SER A 242 5.96 -15.82 -2.52
N PHE A 243 7.08 -15.10 -2.44
CA PHE A 243 8.43 -15.68 -2.38
C PHE A 243 9.43 -14.74 -1.69
N LEU A 244 10.54 -15.32 -1.24
CA LEU A 244 11.65 -14.59 -0.62
C LEU A 244 12.53 -13.89 -1.66
N VAL A 245 13.12 -12.77 -1.26
CA VAL A 245 14.11 -12.01 -2.01
C VAL A 245 15.40 -11.96 -1.20
N PRO A 246 16.58 -12.20 -1.81
CA PRO A 246 16.82 -12.37 -3.24
C PRO A 246 16.54 -13.78 -3.79
N ASP A 247 16.49 -14.81 -2.94
CA ASP A 247 16.34 -16.19 -3.39
C ASP A 247 14.88 -16.68 -3.34
N HIS A 248 14.20 -16.59 -4.47
CA HIS A 248 12.81 -17.02 -4.65
C HIS A 248 12.61 -18.54 -4.61
N ARG A 249 13.70 -19.34 -4.59
CA ARG A 249 13.61 -20.81 -4.57
C ARG A 249 13.42 -21.35 -3.16
N VAL A 250 13.74 -20.57 -2.14
CA VAL A 250 13.53 -20.93 -0.73
C VAL A 250 12.04 -20.85 -0.41
N ARG A 251 11.45 -22.00 -0.08
CA ARG A 251 10.01 -22.13 0.24
C ARG A 251 9.73 -22.34 1.73
N THR A 252 10.71 -22.84 2.47
CA THR A 252 10.57 -23.18 3.89
C THR A 252 11.63 -22.47 4.69
N ILE A 253 11.24 -21.81 5.77
CA ILE A 253 12.14 -21.17 6.73
C ILE A 253 11.94 -21.88 8.07
N SER A 254 13.03 -22.22 8.75
CA SER A 254 12.93 -22.78 10.10
C SER A 254 12.33 -21.75 11.05
N GLY A 255 11.22 -22.08 11.71
CA GLY A 255 10.57 -21.20 12.68
C GLY A 255 9.71 -20.06 12.09
N ALA A 256 9.55 -19.98 10.76
CA ALA A 256 8.72 -18.95 10.11
C ALA A 256 7.99 -19.46 8.87
N SER A 257 6.89 -18.79 8.50
CA SER A 257 6.13 -19.09 7.28
C SER A 257 5.47 -17.83 6.72
N PHE A 258 5.36 -17.76 5.40
CA PHE A 258 4.64 -16.72 4.65
C PHE A 258 3.46 -17.29 3.84
N GLU A 259 2.96 -18.47 4.24
CA GLU A 259 1.82 -19.14 3.58
C GLU A 259 0.51 -18.37 3.74
N GLY A 260 0.35 -17.61 4.82
CA GLY A 260 -0.83 -16.80 5.10
C GLY A 260 -0.92 -15.53 4.23
N PHE A 261 -1.84 -14.66 4.63
CA PHE A 261 -2.02 -13.34 4.03
C PHE A 261 -2.46 -12.33 5.10
N TYR A 262 -2.39 -11.04 4.78
CA TYR A 262 -2.81 -9.96 5.66
C TYR A 262 -4.13 -9.39 5.19
N TYR A 263 -5.07 -9.20 6.11
CA TYR A 263 -6.16 -8.24 5.94
C TYR A 263 -5.60 -6.85 6.22
N ILE A 264 -5.85 -5.89 5.35
CA ILE A 264 -5.28 -4.54 5.45
C ILE A 264 -6.38 -3.48 5.37
N CYS A 265 -6.27 -2.45 6.21
CA CYS A 265 -6.99 -1.20 6.14
C CYS A 265 -5.97 -0.06 6.07
N PHE A 266 -5.99 0.67 4.95
CA PHE A 266 -5.12 1.79 4.70
C PHE A 266 -5.87 3.11 4.83
N ASN A 267 -5.35 4.04 5.64
CA ASN A 267 -5.85 5.40 5.73
C ASN A 267 -5.12 6.31 4.74
N GLN A 268 -5.86 6.80 3.75
CA GLN A 268 -5.34 7.66 2.69
C GLN A 268 -4.98 9.07 3.16
N ILE A 269 -5.56 9.54 4.26
CA ILE A 269 -5.36 10.90 4.78
C ILE A 269 -4.13 10.92 5.70
N GLU A 270 -3.99 9.90 6.54
CA GLU A 270 -2.90 9.83 7.52
C GLU A 270 -1.66 9.08 7.01
N GLY A 271 -1.79 8.31 5.93
CA GLY A 271 -0.71 7.46 5.43
C GLY A 271 -0.39 6.31 6.39
N THR A 272 -1.40 5.79 7.09
CA THR A 272 -1.25 4.68 8.05
C THR A 272 -1.80 3.38 7.48
N VAL A 273 -1.13 2.27 7.79
CA VAL A 273 -1.55 0.91 7.43
C VAL A 273 -1.84 0.16 8.73
N SER A 274 -3.06 -0.33 8.88
CA SER A 274 -3.42 -1.30 9.92
C SER A 274 -3.70 -2.63 9.26
N GLY A 275 -3.11 -3.70 9.79
CA GLY A 275 -3.21 -5.03 9.22
C GLY A 275 -3.36 -6.11 10.27
N VAL A 276 -3.88 -7.25 9.85
CA VAL A 276 -4.00 -8.45 10.69
C VAL A 276 -3.63 -9.66 9.85
N TYR A 277 -2.60 -10.40 10.27
CA TYR A 277 -2.17 -11.63 9.61
C TYR A 277 -3.14 -12.77 9.87
N PHE A 278 -3.37 -13.59 8.85
CA PHE A 278 -4.15 -14.80 8.94
C PHE A 278 -3.44 -15.98 8.25
N HIS A 279 -3.34 -17.08 8.99
CA HIS A 279 -3.09 -18.41 8.48
C HIS A 279 -3.74 -19.43 9.43
N ALA A 280 -4.31 -20.50 8.90
CA ALA A 280 -5.13 -21.44 9.67
C ALA A 280 -4.38 -22.12 10.84
N LYS A 281 -3.06 -22.27 10.74
CA LYS A 281 -2.21 -22.93 11.74
C LYS A 281 -1.37 -21.95 12.57
N SER A 282 -1.47 -20.66 12.27
CA SER A 282 -0.69 -19.64 12.97
C SER A 282 -1.43 -19.09 14.19
N GLU A 283 -0.67 -18.43 15.06
CA GLU A 283 -1.22 -17.60 16.13
C GLU A 283 -2.19 -16.57 15.54
N ARG A 284 -3.33 -16.38 16.21
CA ARG A 284 -4.39 -15.49 15.72
C ARG A 284 -4.05 -14.04 16.00
N PHE A 285 -4.49 -13.17 15.10
CA PHE A 285 -4.49 -11.72 15.28
C PHE A 285 -3.11 -11.06 15.45
N GLN A 286 -2.08 -11.58 14.79
CA GLN A 286 -0.82 -10.85 14.70
C GLN A 286 -1.06 -9.54 13.97
N GLN A 287 -0.83 -8.43 14.67
CA GLN A 287 -1.22 -7.09 14.24
C GLN A 287 -0.06 -6.42 13.53
N LEU A 288 -0.32 -5.85 12.35
CA LEU A 288 0.63 -5.09 11.56
C LEU A 288 0.24 -3.61 11.63
N GLU A 289 1.14 -2.75 12.08
CA GLU A 289 0.94 -1.30 12.09
C GLU A 289 2.10 -0.62 11.42
N LEU A 290 1.82 0.16 10.38
CA LEU A 290 2.85 0.88 9.62
C LEU A 290 2.45 2.33 9.41
N LYS A 291 3.44 3.20 9.32
CA LYS A 291 3.27 4.62 9.00
C LYS A 291 4.14 4.97 7.80
N HIS A 292 3.61 5.85 6.94
CA HIS A 292 4.35 6.35 5.80
C HIS A 292 5.65 7.01 6.24
N VAL A 293 6.76 6.65 5.61
CA VAL A 293 8.05 7.28 5.78
C VAL A 293 8.10 8.50 4.88
N GLU A 294 8.28 9.67 5.46
CA GLU A 294 8.28 10.93 4.72
C GLU A 294 9.33 10.94 3.60
N ASP A 295 8.87 11.18 2.37
CA ASP A 295 9.68 11.25 1.15
C ASP A 295 9.72 12.67 0.59
N ARG A 296 9.20 13.66 1.33
CA ARG A 296 9.11 15.08 0.96
C ARG A 296 8.42 15.32 -0.39
N GLY A 297 7.51 14.41 -0.79
CA GLY A 297 6.82 14.49 -2.07
C GLY A 297 7.69 14.10 -3.27
N CYS A 298 8.92 13.62 -3.05
CA CYS A 298 9.75 13.08 -4.12
C CYS A 298 9.31 11.66 -4.42
N ALA A 299 8.87 11.40 -5.65
CA ALA A 299 8.57 10.06 -6.14
C ALA A 299 9.44 9.75 -7.36
N PRO A 300 10.07 8.56 -7.43
CA PRO A 300 10.79 8.15 -8.63
C PRO A 300 9.80 7.97 -9.78
N ALA A 301 10.06 8.61 -10.92
CA ALA A 301 9.33 8.37 -12.15
C ALA A 301 10.01 7.22 -12.91
N VAL A 302 9.27 6.14 -13.16
CA VAL A 302 9.74 4.98 -13.93
C VAL A 302 8.81 4.78 -15.11
N GLU A 303 9.40 4.67 -16.30
CA GLU A 303 8.70 4.34 -17.55
C GLU A 303 9.29 3.03 -18.08
N PHE A 304 8.43 2.06 -18.33
CA PHE A 304 8.81 0.81 -18.98
C PHE A 304 8.70 0.99 -20.49
N ARG A 305 9.71 0.54 -21.23
CA ARG A 305 9.77 0.57 -22.69
C ARG A 305 9.72 -0.84 -23.24
#